data_AF-A0A950TTL7-F1
#
_entry.id   AF-A0A950TTL7-F1
#
_cell.length_a   1.000
_cell.length_b   1.000
_cell.length_c   1.000
_cell.angle_alpha   90.00
_cell.angle_beta   90.00
_cell.angle_gamma   90.00
#
_symmetry.space_group_name_H-M   'P 1'
#
loop_
_entity.id
_entity.type
_entity.pdbx_description
1 polymer ?
#
loop_
_entity_poly.entity_id
_entity_poly.type
_entity_poly.pdbx_seq_one_letter_code
_entity_poly.pdbx_strand_id
1 'polypeptide(L)'
;LLGVRRTLVERHPWLPAALLKAFERSKAVALDKLGDTSATKVTLPFVEEQLRAARTLMGEGFWSYGLAPNRHVLESFLRRHHAEGLSSRLLAPEELFHPSALETHKI
;
A
#
# COMPACT_ATOMS: atom_id res chain seq x y z
N LEU A 1 -4.06 2.38 4.03
CA LEU A 1 -5.03 2.51 2.92
C LEU A 1 -5.17 4.00 2.57
N LEU A 2 -5.28 4.34 1.29
CA LEU A 2 -5.54 5.72 0.84
C LEU A 2 -7.03 5.85 0.49
N GLY A 3 -7.72 6.77 1.15
CA GLY A 3 -9.11 7.10 0.83
C GLY A 3 -9.19 8.29 -0.13
N VAL A 4 -9.98 8.17 -1.19
CA VAL A 4 -10.29 9.28 -2.10
C VAL A 4 -11.78 9.56 -2.00
N ARG A 5 -12.15 10.84 -1.88
CA ARG A 5 -13.56 11.24 -1.82
C ARG A 5 -14.26 10.80 -3.11
N ARG A 6 -15.40 10.12 -2.97
CA ARG A 6 -16.17 9.58 -4.11
C ARG A 6 -16.47 10.65 -5.18
N THR A 7 -16.88 11.84 -4.76
CA THR A 7 -17.19 12.95 -5.67
C THR A 7 -16.00 13.42 -6.51
N LEU A 8 -14.76 13.21 -6.05
CA LEU A 8 -13.56 13.49 -6.85
C LEU A 8 -13.31 12.39 -7.87
N VAL A 9 -13.54 11.13 -7.50
CA VAL A 9 -13.39 9.99 -8.42
C VAL A 9 -14.43 10.03 -9.53
N GLU A 10 -15.67 10.42 -9.21
CA GLU A 10 -16.73 10.61 -10.22
C GLU A 10 -16.35 11.68 -11.26
N ARG A 11 -15.71 12.78 -10.83
CA ARG A 11 -15.22 13.85 -11.73
C ARG A 11 -13.94 13.47 -12.47
N HIS A 12 -13.10 12.62 -11.85
CA HIS A 12 -11.80 12.21 -12.36
C HIS A 12 -11.59 10.70 -12.19
N PRO A 13 -12.20 9.85 -13.04
CA PRO A 13 -12.18 8.39 -12.85
C PRO A 13 -10.79 7.75 -12.93
N TRP A 14 -9.83 8.44 -13.56
CA TRP A 14 -8.43 8.04 -13.65
C TRP A 14 -7.63 8.28 -12.36
N LEU A 15 -8.15 9.10 -11.43
CA LEU A 15 -7.44 9.55 -10.25
C LEU A 15 -6.97 8.42 -9.32
N PRO A 16 -7.78 7.38 -9.00
CA PRO A 16 -7.31 6.30 -8.12
C PRO A 16 -6.11 5.54 -8.68
N ALA A 17 -6.09 5.28 -9.99
CA ALA A 17 -4.98 4.60 -10.67
C ALA A 17 -3.72 5.47 -10.66
N ALA A 18 -3.87 6.76 -10.97
CA ALA A 18 -2.77 7.71 -10.97
C ALA A 18 -2.15 7.87 -9.57
N LEU A 19 -2.99 7.92 -8.53
CA LEU A 19 -2.52 7.98 -7.14
C LEU A 19 -1.74 6.71 -6.76
N LEU A 20 -2.28 5.53 -7.07
CA LEU A 20 -1.57 4.26 -6.80
C LEU A 20 -0.17 4.29 -7.44
N LYS A 21 -0.08 4.60 -8.73
CA LYS A 21 1.19 4.70 -9.47
C LYS A 21 2.14 5.74 -8.87
N ALA A 22 1.63 6.92 -8.53
CA ALA A 22 2.43 8.00 -7.96
C ALA A 22 3.00 7.63 -6.58
N PHE A 23 2.19 7.01 -5.71
CA PHE A 23 2.63 6.59 -4.38
C PHE A 23 3.57 5.38 -4.44
N GLU A 24 3.38 4.45 -5.37
CA GLU A 24 4.34 3.37 -5.63
C GLU A 24 5.71 3.94 -6.03
N ARG A 25 5.73 4.89 -6.97
CA ARG A 25 6.97 5.55 -7.39
C ARG A 25 7.60 6.34 -6.25
N SER A 26 6.82 7.09 -5.48
CA SER A 26 7.29 7.85 -4.33
C SER A 26 7.93 6.94 -3.28
N LYS A 27 7.27 5.83 -2.93
CA LYS A 27 7.80 4.82 -2.01
C LYS A 27 9.12 4.23 -2.52
N ALA A 28 9.21 3.87 -3.80
CA ALA A 28 10.44 3.34 -4.38
C ALA A 28 11.60 4.34 -4.24
N VAL A 29 11.37 5.61 -4.56
CA VAL A 29 12.37 6.68 -4.40
C VAL A 29 12.75 6.87 -2.92
N ALA A 30 11.79 6.81 -2.00
CA ALA A 30 12.04 6.96 -0.57
C ALA A 30 12.89 5.80 -0.02
N LEU A 31 12.58 4.56 -0.38
CA LEU A 31 13.32 3.37 0.05
C LEU A 31 14.73 3.33 -0.52
N ASP A 32 14.91 3.73 -1.78
CA ASP A 32 16.22 3.87 -2.41
C ASP A 32 17.09 4.89 -1.67
N LYS A 33 16.56 6.10 -1.44
CA LYS A 33 17.23 7.16 -0.68
C LYS A 33 17.50 6.79 0.78
N LEU A 34 16.67 5.96 1.40
CA LEU A 34 16.88 5.49 2.77
C LEU A 34 18.01 4.46 2.85
N GLY A 35 18.23 3.70 1.77
CA GLY A 35 19.35 2.78 1.63
C GLY A 35 20.67 3.45 1.29
N ASP A 36 20.66 4.71 0.84
CA ASP A 36 21.87 5.50 0.59
C ASP A 36 22.46 6.04 1.90
N THR A 37 23.53 5.39 2.35
CA THR A 37 24.21 5.65 3.62
C THR A 37 25.21 6.81 3.54
N SER A 38 25.45 7.38 2.36
CA SER A 38 26.38 8.49 2.16
C SER A 38 25.83 9.83 2.66
N ALA A 39 24.51 9.99 2.70
CA ALA A 39 23.85 11.22 3.13
C ALA A 39 22.45 10.90 3.69
N THR A 40 22.40 10.55 4.98
CA THR A 40 21.19 10.20 5.73
C THR A 40 20.07 11.25 5.54
N LYS A 41 18.93 10.83 4.98
CA LYS A 41 17.79 11.72 4.68
C LYS A 41 16.83 11.93 5.85
N VAL A 42 17.07 11.25 6.96
CA VAL A 42 16.26 11.28 8.18
C VAL A 42 17.17 11.45 9.39
N THR A 43 16.66 12.02 10.47
CA THR A 43 17.45 12.28 11.69
C THR A 43 17.54 11.06 12.61
N LEU A 44 17.15 9.87 12.15
CA LEU A 44 17.16 8.64 12.93
C LEU A 44 18.61 8.14 13.11
N PRO A 45 19.12 8.01 14.35
CA PRO A 45 20.43 7.43 14.59
C PRO A 45 20.51 5.98 14.09
N PHE A 46 21.69 5.57 13.61
CA PHE A 46 21.97 4.21 13.15
C PHE A 46 20.97 3.67 12.09
N VAL A 47 20.44 4.55 11.22
CA VAL A 47 19.39 4.20 10.26
C VAL A 47 19.73 2.98 9.39
N GLU A 48 21.01 2.80 9.03
CA GLU A 48 21.46 1.67 8.22
C GLU A 48 21.25 0.33 8.96
N GLU A 49 21.65 0.28 10.23
CA GLU A 49 21.48 -0.91 11.06
C GLU A 49 19.99 -1.20 11.29
N GLN A 50 19.19 -0.15 11.53
CA GLN A 50 17.74 -0.29 11.68
C GLN A 50 17.08 -0.81 10.39
N LEU A 51 17.50 -0.32 9.23
CA LEU A 51 17.00 -0.77 7.94
C LEU A 51 17.40 -2.22 7.66
N ARG A 52 18.64 -2.60 7.97
CA ARG A 52 19.15 -3.97 7.85
C ARG A 52 18.37 -4.91 8.78
N ALA A 53 18.17 -4.53 10.04
CA ALA A 53 17.42 -5.31 11.00
C ALA A 53 15.96 -5.52 10.55
N ALA A 54 15.31 -4.47 10.06
CA ALA A 54 13.95 -4.56 9.54
C ALA A 54 13.85 -5.52 8.35
N ARG A 55 14.78 -5.45 7.39
CA ARG A 55 14.81 -6.35 6.23
C ARG A 55 15.11 -7.81 6.62
N THR A 56 16.03 -8.04 7.55
CA THR A 56 16.31 -9.38 8.06
C THR A 56 15.09 -10.00 8.73
N LEU A 57 14.34 -9.21 9.50
CA LEU A 57 13.18 -9.68 10.25
C LEU A 57 11.94 -9.86 9.37
N MET A 58 11.65 -8.89 8.51
CA MET A 58 10.38 -8.79 7.77
C MET A 58 10.50 -9.22 6.31
N GLY A 59 11.72 -9.46 5.80
CA GLY A 59 12.00 -9.67 4.40
C GLY A 59 12.01 -8.38 3.59
N GLU A 60 12.06 -8.51 2.26
CA GLU A 60 11.94 -7.39 1.33
C GLU A 60 10.47 -7.04 1.06
N GLY A 61 10.19 -5.77 0.76
CA GLY A 61 8.87 -5.36 0.28
C GLY A 61 7.73 -5.42 1.31
N PHE A 62 8.04 -5.41 2.61
CA PHE A 62 7.07 -5.45 3.72
C PHE A 62 6.00 -4.34 3.70
N TRP A 63 6.21 -3.27 2.92
CA TRP A 63 5.20 -2.26 2.58
C TRP A 63 4.62 -2.49 1.18
N SER A 64 3.93 -3.61 0.95
CA SER A 64 3.34 -3.92 -0.35
C SER A 64 2.12 -3.01 -0.66
N TYR A 65 2.04 -2.50 -1.89
CA TYR A 65 0.92 -1.67 -2.36
C TYR A 65 0.09 -2.44 -3.40
N GLY A 66 -1.17 -2.04 -3.57
CA GLY A 66 -2.09 -2.67 -4.51
C GLY A 66 -2.84 -3.88 -3.92
N LEU A 67 -3.86 -4.34 -4.66
CA LEU A 67 -4.74 -5.42 -4.22
C LEU A 67 -4.03 -6.79 -4.27
N ALA A 68 -3.40 -7.13 -5.39
CA ALA A 68 -2.86 -8.48 -5.62
C ALA A 68 -1.92 -8.98 -4.50
N PRO A 69 -0.85 -8.26 -4.10
CA PRO A 69 0.03 -8.72 -3.04
C PRO A 69 -0.63 -8.71 -1.65
N ASN A 70 -1.69 -7.93 -1.47
CA ASN A 70 -2.40 -7.76 -0.18
C ASN A 70 -3.71 -8.55 -0.10
N ARG A 71 -4.09 -9.32 -1.13
CA ARG A 71 -5.40 -9.99 -1.20
C ARG A 71 -5.65 -10.86 0.03
N HIS A 72 -4.70 -11.74 0.36
CA HIS A 72 -4.84 -12.65 1.49
C HIS A 72 -5.03 -11.91 2.84
N VAL A 73 -4.35 -10.77 3.02
CA VAL A 73 -4.47 -9.91 4.20
C VAL A 73 -5.88 -9.31 4.26
N LEU A 74 -6.33 -8.72 3.15
CA LEU A 74 -7.64 -8.07 3.04
C LEU A 74 -8.78 -9.07 3.22
N GLU A 75 -8.69 -10.25 2.62
CA GLU A 75 -9.69 -11.29 2.82
C GLU A 75 -9.76 -11.75 4.28
N SER A 76 -8.60 -11.94 4.92
CA SER A 76 -8.56 -12.37 6.32
C SER A 76 -9.13 -11.31 7.25
N PHE A 77 -8.79 -10.04 6.99
CA PHE A 77 -9.40 -8.90 7.67
C PHE A 77 -10.92 -8.86 7.48
N LEU A 78 -11.42 -8.93 6.24
CA LEU A 78 -12.84 -8.85 5.93
C LEU A 78 -13.63 -10.03 6.51
N ARG A 79 -13.08 -11.24 6.46
CA ARG A 79 -13.67 -12.43 7.11
C ARG A 79 -13.82 -12.19 8.62
N ARG A 80 -12.77 -11.69 9.28
CA ARG A 80 -12.84 -11.44 10.72
C ARG A 80 -13.80 -10.30 11.06
N HIS A 81 -13.70 -9.20 10.33
CA HIS A 81 -14.55 -8.02 10.51
C HIS A 81 -16.04 -8.37 10.38
N HIS A 82 -16.40 -9.28 9.46
CA HIS A 82 -17.75 -9.82 9.38
C HIS A 82 -18.09 -10.76 10.53
N ALA A 83 -17.20 -11.68 10.91
CA ALA A 83 -17.43 -12.62 12.02
C ALA A 83 -17.64 -11.92 13.37
N GLU A 84 -17.03 -10.75 13.57
CA GLU A 84 -17.19 -9.90 14.75
C GLU A 84 -18.42 -8.97 14.67
N GLY A 85 -19.20 -9.05 13.59
CA GLY A 85 -20.43 -8.25 13.41
C GLY A 85 -20.21 -6.79 13.04
N LEU A 86 -18.97 -6.39 12.69
CA LEU A 86 -18.64 -5.01 12.31
C LEU A 86 -19.09 -4.67 10.89
N SER A 87 -19.24 -5.67 10.02
CA SER A 87 -19.88 -5.53 8.70
C SER A 87 -21.23 -6.23 8.68
N SER A 88 -22.23 -5.62 8.03
CA SER A 88 -23.55 -6.23 7.81
C SER A 88 -23.53 -7.42 6.84
N ARG A 89 -22.48 -7.52 6.01
CA ARG A 89 -22.23 -8.64 5.09
C ARG A 89 -20.75 -8.86 4.88
N LEU A 90 -20.38 -10.05 4.42
CA LEU A 90 -19.01 -10.33 3.99
C LEU A 90 -18.73 -9.59 2.67
N LEU A 91 -17.72 -8.72 2.68
CA LEU A 91 -17.24 -8.01 1.49
C LEU A 91 -16.12 -8.80 0.82
N ALA A 92 -16.04 -8.73 -0.51
CA ALA A 92 -14.85 -9.12 -1.25
C ALA A 92 -13.84 -7.96 -1.31
N PRO A 93 -12.51 -8.24 -1.32
CA PRO A 93 -11.48 -7.20 -1.42
C PRO A 93 -11.64 -6.23 -2.59
N GLU A 94 -12.12 -6.70 -3.74
CA GLU A 94 -12.35 -5.93 -4.96
C GLU A 94 -13.39 -4.83 -4.76
N GLU A 95 -14.37 -5.05 -3.89
CA GLU A 95 -15.43 -4.08 -3.59
C GLU A 95 -14.90 -2.85 -2.85
N LEU A 96 -13.70 -2.95 -2.26
CA LEU A 96 -13.08 -1.87 -1.50
C LEU A 96 -12.39 -0.83 -2.38
N PHE A 97 -12.10 -1.16 -3.64
CA PHE A 97 -11.30 -0.32 -4.51
C PHE A 97 -12.03 0.05 -5.79
N HIS A 98 -11.73 1.24 -6.32
CA HIS A 98 -12.23 1.62 -7.63
C HIS A 98 -11.59 0.72 -8.72
N PRO A 99 -12.34 0.27 -9.75
CA PRO A 99 -11.83 -0.64 -10.78
C PRO A 99 -10.53 -0.18 -11.44
N SER A 100 -10.38 1.14 -11.64
CA SER A 100 -9.16 1.71 -12.23
C SER A 100 -7.89 1.41 -11.40
N ALA A 101 -8.00 1.19 -10.09
CA ALA A 101 -6.87 0.88 -9.22
C ALA A 101 -6.58 -0.63 -9.16
N LEU A 102 -7.45 -1.46 -9.74
CA LEU A 102 -7.25 -2.92 -9.81
C LEU A 102 -6.38 -3.30 -11.02
N GLU A 103 -6.48 -2.54 -12.11
CA GLU A 103 -5.69 -2.75 -13.32
C GLU A 103 -4.31 -2.12 -13.21
N THR A 104 -3.44 -2.73 -12.41
CA THR A 104 -2.02 -2.37 -12.41
C THR A 104 -1.35 -3.12 -13.57
N HIS A 105 -1.51 -2.63 -14.79
CA HIS A 105 -0.68 -3.07 -15.91
C HIS A 105 0.77 -2.71 -15.55
N LYS A 106 1.57 -3.71 -15.16
CA LYS A 106 3.02 -3.59 -15.09
C LYS A 106 3.50 -3.31 -16.52
N ILE A 107 3.85 -2.06 -16.79
CA ILE A 107 4.66 -1.69 -17.96
C ILE A 107 6.11 -2.00 -17.61
#